data_AF-A0A430V9R1-F1
#
_entry.id   AF-A0A430V9R1-F1
#
_cell.length_a   1.000
_cell.length_b   1.000
_cell.length_c   1.000
_cell.angle_alpha   90.00
_cell.angle_beta   90.00
_cell.angle_gamma   90.00
#
_symmetry.space_group_name_H-M   'P 1'
#
loop_
_entity.id
_entity.type
_entity.pdbx_description
1 polymer ?
#
loop_
_entity_poly.entity_id
_entity_poly.type
_entity_poly.pdbx_seq_one_letter_code
_entity_poly.pdbx_strand_id
1 'polypeptide(L)'
;MPLEFEKPILELEKRIAELRETARTTGVDLEAEIRLLEDRLARLKEEVYGSLNAWQRVQLARAPGRPTTLDVLEKAFQDFLELHGDRAFADDPAIVGGLAYLEGQKVVVVGHQKGRDTKENLHRNFGMPHPEGYRKAMRLMDLADRFGYPFLSFIDTPGAYPGVSAEERGQAWVIAQSIQRMSRLRVPAIALILGEGGSG
;
A
#
# COMPACT_ATOMS: atom_id res chain seq x y z
N MET A 1 1.71 -6.01 15.42
CA MET A 1 2.74 -6.20 16.46
C MET A 1 3.49 -4.88 16.54
N PRO A 2 3.55 -4.22 17.70
CA PRO A 2 4.14 -2.89 17.81
C PRO A 2 5.63 -2.93 17.48
N LEU A 3 6.12 -1.93 16.74
CA LEU A 3 7.54 -1.83 16.44
C LEU A 3 8.29 -1.42 17.71
N GLU A 4 9.51 -1.91 17.90
CA GLU A 4 10.23 -1.72 19.17
C GLU A 4 10.45 -0.24 19.50
N PHE A 5 10.73 0.57 18.48
CA PHE A 5 10.91 2.02 18.63
C PHE A 5 9.61 2.79 18.90
N GLU A 6 8.44 2.16 18.71
CA GLU A 6 7.14 2.75 19.03
C GLU A 6 6.70 2.47 20.47
N LYS A 7 7.40 1.59 21.21
CA LYS A 7 7.04 1.27 22.60
C LYS A 7 6.81 2.51 23.48
N PRO A 8 7.69 3.53 23.48
CA PRO A 8 7.49 4.71 24.32
C PRO A 8 6.23 5.51 23.96
N ILE A 9 5.87 5.54 22.66
CA ILE A 9 4.66 6.18 22.16
C ILE A 9 3.43 5.43 22.67
N LEU A 10 3.43 4.10 22.53
CA LEU A 10 2.30 3.25 22.92
C LEU A 10 2.06 3.23 24.42
N GLU A 11 3.12 3.24 25.23
CA GLU A 11 3.03 3.36 26.69
C GLU A 11 2.37 4.68 27.10
N LEU A 12 2.74 5.78 26.44
CA LEU A 12 2.18 7.10 26.71
C LEU A 12 0.72 7.21 26.23
N GLU A 13 0.39 6.66 25.05
CA GLU A 13 -1.00 6.56 24.57
C GLU A 13 -1.88 5.76 25.54
N LYS A 14 -1.36 4.63 26.03
CA LYS A 14 -2.07 3.81 27.02
C LYS A 14 -2.30 4.60 28.32
N ARG A 15 -1.29 5.34 28.79
CA ARG A 15 -1.42 6.15 30.01
C ARG A 15 -2.47 7.25 29.86
N ILE A 16 -2.51 7.93 28.71
CA ILE A 16 -3.52 8.94 28.38
C ILE A 16 -4.92 8.31 28.35
N ALA A 17 -5.06 7.13 27.75
CA ALA A 17 -6.34 6.40 27.71
C ALA A 17 -6.83 6.01 29.12
N GLU A 18 -5.94 5.52 29.98
CA GLU A 18 -6.25 5.18 31.38
C GLU A 18 -6.70 6.40 32.19
N LEU A 19 -6.05 7.56 32.01
CA LEU A 19 -6.43 8.80 32.69
C LEU A 19 -7.78 9.33 32.22
N ARG A 20 -8.05 9.26 30.90
CA ARG A 20 -9.36 9.62 30.35
C ARG A 20 -10.47 8.76 30.92
N GLU A 21 -10.24 7.46 31.03
CA GLU A 21 -11.24 6.56 31.59
C GLU A 21 -11.44 6.82 33.10
N THR A 22 -10.36 7.08 33.83
CA THR A 22 -10.42 7.44 35.27
C THR A 22 -11.21 8.72 35.50
N ALA A 23 -10.98 9.76 34.70
CA ALA A 23 -11.72 11.02 34.76
C ALA A 23 -13.22 10.81 34.53
N ARG A 24 -13.58 10.00 33.53
CA ARG A 24 -14.99 9.64 33.25
C ARG A 24 -15.63 8.86 34.40
N THR A 25 -14.89 7.96 35.04
CA THR A 25 -15.45 7.03 36.05
C THR A 25 -15.56 7.67 37.43
N THR A 26 -14.58 8.49 37.81
CA THR A 26 -14.49 9.10 39.15
C THR A 26 -15.04 10.52 39.20
N GLY A 27 -15.23 11.18 38.05
CA GLY A 27 -15.65 12.58 37.94
C GLY A 27 -14.56 13.57 38.35
N VAL A 28 -13.32 13.11 38.56
CA VAL A 28 -12.16 13.96 38.86
C VAL A 28 -11.72 14.70 37.60
N ASP A 29 -11.49 16.01 37.72
CA ASP A 29 -10.94 16.82 36.64
C ASP A 29 -9.44 16.53 36.46
N LEU A 30 -9.12 15.82 35.38
CA LEU A 30 -7.76 15.47 34.96
C LEU A 30 -7.40 16.13 33.61
N GLU A 31 -8.19 17.09 33.14
CA GLU A 31 -8.07 17.65 31.79
C GLU A 31 -6.71 18.30 31.56
N ALA A 32 -6.19 19.04 32.55
CA ALA A 32 -4.88 19.69 32.45
C ALA A 32 -3.72 18.68 32.37
N GLU A 33 -3.79 17.58 33.11
CA GLU A 33 -2.78 16.51 33.07
C GLU A 33 -2.84 15.75 31.74
N ILE A 34 -4.05 15.45 31.26
CA ILE A 34 -4.27 14.81 29.95
C ILE A 34 -3.66 15.65 28.84
N ARG A 35 -3.93 16.96 28.80
CA ARG A 35 -3.36 17.87 27.78
C ARG A 35 -1.83 17.89 27.81
N LEU A 36 -1.23 17.95 29.00
CA LEU A 36 0.23 17.92 29.13
C LEU A 36 0.83 16.62 28.55
N LEU A 37 0.17 15.48 28.79
CA LEU A 37 0.61 14.20 28.23
C LEU A 37 0.38 14.11 26.73
N GLU A 38 -0.69 14.69 26.20
CA GLU A 38 -0.94 14.76 24.75
C GLU A 38 0.11 15.62 24.04
N ASP A 39 0.48 16.77 24.60
CA ASP A 39 1.56 17.61 24.08
C ASP A 39 2.91 16.87 24.10
N ARG A 40 3.18 16.14 25.19
CA ARG A 40 4.37 15.29 25.30
C ARG A 40 4.34 14.16 24.26
N LEU A 41 3.19 13.55 24.02
CA LEU A 41 3.00 12.50 23.04
C LEU A 41 3.25 13.02 21.62
N ALA A 42 2.75 14.21 21.28
CA ALA A 42 2.98 14.83 19.99
C ALA A 42 4.48 15.06 19.73
N ARG A 43 5.20 15.62 20.71
CA ARG A 43 6.66 15.83 20.63
C ARG A 43 7.43 14.51 20.51
N LEU A 44 7.06 13.51 21.29
CA LEU A 44 7.69 12.20 21.25
C LEU A 44 7.50 11.52 19.89
N LYS A 45 6.29 11.62 19.31
CA LYS A 45 6.02 11.12 17.95
C LYS A 45 6.91 11.82 16.93
N GLU A 46 6.99 13.15 16.97
CA GLU A 46 7.83 13.91 16.04
C GLU A 46 9.31 13.54 16.16
N GLU A 47 9.83 13.39 17.39
CA GLU A 47 11.21 12.99 17.64
C GLU A 47 11.51 11.57 17.11
N VAL A 48 10.65 10.60 17.44
CA VAL A 48 10.82 9.19 17.04
C VAL A 48 10.70 9.03 15.53
N TYR A 49 9.64 9.55 14.91
CA TYR A 49 9.43 9.41 13.47
C TYR A 49 10.37 10.31 12.64
N GLY A 50 10.82 11.44 13.19
CA GLY A 50 11.79 12.34 12.55
C GLY A 50 13.21 11.77 12.50
N SER A 51 13.57 10.91 13.45
CA SER A 51 14.95 10.37 13.60
C SER A 51 15.10 8.89 13.25
N LEU A 52 14.14 8.30 12.52
CA LEU A 52 14.19 6.87 12.16
C LEU A 52 15.45 6.51 11.38
N ASN A 53 16.16 5.50 11.86
CA ASN A 53 17.27 4.89 11.15
C ASN A 53 16.79 4.06 9.94
N ALA A 54 17.72 3.63 9.09
CA ALA A 54 17.39 2.90 7.87
C ALA A 54 16.58 1.62 8.12
N TRP A 55 16.94 0.84 9.14
CA TRP A 55 16.24 -0.40 9.46
C TRP A 55 14.83 -0.15 10.02
N GLN A 56 14.66 0.88 10.85
CA GLN A 56 13.36 1.27 11.39
C GLN A 56 12.40 1.73 10.27
N ARG A 57 12.91 2.42 9.24
CA ARG A 57 12.12 2.77 8.04
C ARG A 57 11.66 1.53 7.28
N VAL A 58 12.53 0.53 7.14
CA VAL A 58 12.16 -0.77 6.53
C VAL A 58 11.10 -1.49 7.37
N GLN A 59 11.25 -1.50 8.70
CA GLN A 59 10.25 -2.07 9.60
C GLN A 59 8.88 -1.37 9.45
N LEU A 60 8.88 -0.04 9.32
CA LEU A 60 7.67 0.75 9.08
C LEU A 60 7.04 0.49 7.69
N ALA A 61 7.86 0.28 6.66
CA ALA A 61 7.38 -0.11 5.32
C ALA A 61 6.73 -1.51 5.31
N ARG A 62 7.16 -2.39 6.22
CA ARG A 62 6.65 -3.77 6.40
C ARG A 62 5.62 -3.90 7.51
N ALA A 63 5.26 -2.80 8.17
CA ALA A 63 4.42 -2.83 9.35
C ALA A 63 3.02 -3.39 9.02
N PRO A 64 2.48 -4.31 9.82
CA PRO A 64 1.09 -4.71 9.71
C PRO A 64 0.17 -3.49 9.88
N GLY A 65 -0.84 -3.35 9.02
CA GLY A 65 -1.74 -2.20 9.03
C GLY A 65 -1.25 -0.99 8.22
N ARG A 66 -0.09 -1.10 7.53
CA ARG A 66 0.29 -0.14 6.50
C ARG A 66 -0.79 -0.09 5.40
N PRO A 67 -1.23 1.11 4.96
CA PRO A 67 -2.24 1.22 3.92
C PRO A 67 -1.83 0.54 2.60
N THR A 68 -2.75 -0.26 2.07
CA THR A 68 -2.64 -0.97 0.79
C THR A 68 -3.14 -0.12 -0.39
N THR A 69 -2.97 -0.60 -1.62
CA THR A 69 -3.49 0.09 -2.82
C THR A 69 -4.99 0.37 -2.71
N LEU A 70 -5.80 -0.61 -2.33
CA LEU A 70 -7.25 -0.41 -2.18
C LEU A 70 -7.59 0.64 -1.11
N ASP A 71 -6.79 0.76 -0.04
CA ASP A 71 -7.02 1.77 1.02
C ASP A 71 -6.75 3.19 0.52
N VAL A 72 -5.77 3.34 -0.38
CA VAL A 72 -5.49 4.62 -1.04
C VAL A 72 -6.59 4.95 -2.04
N LEU A 73 -7.04 3.97 -2.82
CA LEU A 73 -8.13 4.16 -3.79
C LEU A 73 -9.43 4.55 -3.08
N GLU A 74 -9.78 3.90 -1.98
CA GLU A 74 -10.99 4.20 -1.20
C GLU A 74 -10.99 5.64 -0.65
N LYS A 75 -9.82 6.15 -0.24
CA LYS A 75 -9.71 7.46 0.43
C LYS A 75 -9.48 8.64 -0.51
N ALA A 76 -8.77 8.43 -1.61
CA ALA A 76 -8.30 9.51 -2.48
C ALA A 76 -9.00 9.53 -3.85
N PHE A 77 -9.65 8.44 -4.26
CA PHE A 77 -10.24 8.30 -5.59
C PHE A 77 -11.76 8.17 -5.51
N GLN A 78 -12.42 8.47 -6.63
CA GLN A 78 -13.87 8.37 -6.79
C GLN A 78 -14.20 7.37 -7.91
N ASP A 79 -15.35 6.71 -7.78
CA ASP A 79 -15.91 5.75 -8.75
C ASP A 79 -14.89 4.72 -9.26
N PHE A 80 -14.11 4.12 -8.34
CA PHE A 80 -13.17 3.06 -8.70
C PHE A 80 -13.93 1.84 -9.23
N LEU A 81 -13.66 1.50 -10.49
CA LEU A 81 -14.16 0.31 -11.17
C LEU A 81 -13.00 -0.64 -11.42
N GLU A 82 -12.90 -1.69 -10.60
CA GLU A 82 -11.88 -2.73 -10.76
C GLU A 82 -12.10 -3.54 -12.05
N LEU A 83 -11.01 -3.81 -12.77
CA LEU A 83 -11.00 -4.56 -14.02
C LEU A 83 -10.12 -5.80 -13.92
N HIS A 84 -10.73 -6.96 -14.03
CA HIS A 84 -10.09 -8.26 -13.81
C HIS A 84 -9.50 -8.91 -15.08
N GLY A 85 -8.51 -9.77 -14.87
CA GLY A 85 -7.98 -10.72 -15.84
C GLY A 85 -6.95 -10.15 -16.83
N ASP A 86 -6.07 -11.04 -17.31
CA ASP A 86 -5.07 -10.75 -18.35
C ASP A 86 -5.53 -11.10 -19.77
N ARG A 87 -6.67 -11.81 -19.92
CA ARG A 87 -7.23 -12.34 -21.19
C ARG A 87 -6.42 -13.49 -21.81
N ALA A 88 -5.51 -14.10 -21.06
CA ALA A 88 -4.66 -15.19 -21.55
C ALA A 88 -4.63 -16.39 -20.58
N PHE A 89 -4.51 -16.15 -19.28
CA PHE A 89 -4.33 -17.20 -18.28
C PHE A 89 -5.30 -17.04 -17.10
N ALA A 90 -5.19 -15.96 -16.33
CA ALA A 90 -5.96 -15.78 -15.10
C ALA A 90 -6.09 -14.30 -14.68
N ASP A 91 -6.86 -14.07 -13.61
CA ASP A 91 -6.82 -12.83 -12.84
C ASP A 91 -5.92 -13.03 -11.62
N ASP A 92 -4.83 -12.27 -11.53
CA ASP A 92 -3.91 -12.35 -10.40
C ASP A 92 -4.42 -11.47 -9.24
N PRO A 93 -4.75 -12.06 -8.08
CA PRO A 93 -5.21 -11.30 -6.93
C PRO A 93 -4.12 -10.38 -6.35
N ALA A 94 -2.83 -10.63 -6.59
CA ALA A 94 -1.75 -9.77 -6.12
C ALA A 94 -1.72 -8.40 -6.83
N ILE A 95 -2.41 -8.24 -7.96
CA ILE A 95 -2.51 -6.99 -8.72
C ILE A 95 -3.98 -6.56 -8.81
N VAL A 96 -4.26 -5.36 -8.30
CA VAL A 96 -5.55 -4.68 -8.48
C VAL A 96 -5.38 -3.54 -9.47
N GLY A 97 -6.44 -3.18 -10.18
CA GLY A 97 -6.37 -2.06 -11.11
C GLY A 97 -7.65 -1.86 -11.90
N GLY A 98 -7.81 -0.68 -12.46
CA GLY A 98 -9.07 -0.29 -13.08
C GLY A 98 -9.15 1.19 -13.44
N LEU A 99 -10.37 1.66 -13.64
CA LEU A 99 -10.69 3.06 -13.90
C LEU A 99 -11.08 3.75 -12.59
N ALA A 100 -10.68 5.00 -12.43
CA ALA A 100 -11.11 5.82 -11.31
C ALA A 100 -11.09 7.31 -11.71
N TYR A 101 -11.57 8.16 -10.81
CA TYR A 101 -11.40 9.60 -10.88
C TYR A 101 -10.52 10.09 -9.74
N LEU A 102 -9.57 10.96 -10.06
CA LEU A 102 -8.76 11.71 -9.10
C LEU A 102 -9.01 13.20 -9.35
N GLU A 103 -9.59 13.90 -8.39
CA GLU A 103 -9.97 15.32 -8.52
C GLU A 103 -10.79 15.62 -9.80
N GLY A 104 -11.70 14.72 -10.17
CA GLY A 104 -12.53 14.82 -11.37
C GLY A 104 -11.83 14.39 -12.67
N GLN A 105 -10.54 14.08 -12.65
CA GLN A 105 -9.81 13.56 -13.80
C GLN A 105 -9.88 12.04 -13.88
N LYS A 106 -10.32 11.51 -15.04
CA LYS A 106 -10.29 10.07 -15.31
C LYS A 106 -8.86 9.57 -15.39
N VAL A 107 -8.57 8.49 -14.68
CA VAL A 107 -7.26 7.86 -14.61
C VAL A 107 -7.38 6.34 -14.68
N VAL A 108 -6.31 5.68 -15.12
CA VAL A 108 -6.13 4.24 -14.96
C VAL A 108 -5.17 4.01 -13.81
N VAL A 109 -5.59 3.17 -12.86
CA VAL A 109 -4.80 2.82 -11.67
C VAL A 109 -4.41 1.34 -11.72
N VAL A 110 -3.20 1.02 -11.28
CA VAL A 110 -2.72 -0.35 -11.04
C VAL A 110 -1.94 -0.35 -9.75
N GLY A 111 -2.02 -1.41 -8.97
CA GLY A 111 -1.13 -1.55 -7.82
C GLY A 111 -1.04 -2.95 -7.28
N HIS A 112 0.01 -3.15 -6.50
CA HIS A 112 0.17 -4.36 -5.71
C HIS A 112 -0.85 -4.34 -4.57
N GLN A 113 -1.51 -5.46 -4.34
CA GLN A 113 -2.45 -5.62 -3.25
C GLN A 113 -1.92 -6.66 -2.27
N LYS A 114 -1.53 -6.21 -1.08
CA LYS A 114 -1.31 -7.08 0.09
C LYS A 114 -2.64 -7.31 0.83
N GLY A 115 -2.67 -8.33 1.67
CA GLY A 115 -3.82 -8.59 2.54
C GLY A 115 -3.69 -7.93 3.91
N ARG A 116 -4.83 -7.63 4.53
CA ARG A 116 -4.90 -7.08 5.90
C ARG A 116 -4.70 -8.13 6.98
N ASP A 117 -5.08 -9.37 6.68
CA ASP A 117 -4.95 -10.52 7.56
C ASP A 117 -4.22 -11.69 6.88
N THR A 118 -3.97 -12.77 7.62
CA THR A 118 -3.26 -13.94 7.10
C THR A 118 -4.00 -14.61 5.93
N LYS A 119 -5.33 -14.67 5.98
CA LYS A 119 -6.14 -15.33 4.94
C LYS A 119 -6.10 -14.52 3.66
N GLU A 120 -6.25 -13.20 3.77
CA GLU A 120 -6.17 -12.29 2.63
C GLU A 120 -4.75 -12.25 2.06
N ASN A 121 -3.71 -12.26 2.91
CA ASN A 121 -2.33 -12.31 2.44
C ASN A 121 -2.03 -13.58 1.64
N LEU A 122 -2.51 -14.74 2.11
CA LEU A 122 -2.40 -15.99 1.35
C LEU A 122 -3.13 -15.90 0.01
N HIS A 123 -4.35 -15.36 -0.02
CA HIS A 123 -5.10 -15.19 -1.25
C HIS A 123 -4.42 -14.26 -2.24
N ARG A 124 -3.85 -13.15 -1.75
CA ARG A 124 -3.18 -12.10 -2.53
C ARG A 124 -1.70 -12.40 -2.80
N ASN A 125 -1.22 -13.60 -2.48
CA ASN A 125 0.19 -13.98 -2.57
C ASN A 125 1.15 -12.98 -1.88
N PHE A 126 0.73 -12.35 -0.78
CA PHE A 126 1.48 -11.31 -0.07
C PHE A 126 1.89 -10.12 -0.97
N GLY A 127 1.10 -9.84 -2.02
CA GLY A 127 1.40 -8.81 -3.02
C GLY A 127 2.53 -9.21 -3.98
N MET A 128 2.88 -10.50 -4.07
CA MET A 128 3.86 -11.02 -5.03
C MET A 128 3.15 -11.47 -6.31
N PRO A 129 3.26 -10.72 -7.42
CA PRO A 129 2.57 -11.05 -8.65
C PRO A 129 3.20 -12.23 -9.39
N HIS A 130 2.34 -13.02 -10.01
CA HIS A 130 2.65 -13.98 -11.06
C HIS A 130 2.70 -13.28 -12.44
N PRO A 131 3.13 -13.98 -13.51
CA PRO A 131 3.24 -13.37 -14.83
C PRO A 131 1.91 -12.79 -15.35
N GLU A 132 0.79 -13.46 -15.10
CA GLU A 132 -0.55 -12.97 -15.41
C GLU A 132 -0.89 -11.62 -14.74
N GLY A 133 -0.36 -11.33 -13.55
CA GLY A 133 -0.51 -10.02 -12.90
C GLY A 133 0.17 -8.90 -13.68
N TYR A 134 1.39 -9.15 -14.15
CA TYR A 134 2.09 -8.21 -15.03
C TYR A 134 1.41 -8.06 -16.39
N ARG A 135 0.86 -9.14 -16.97
CA ARG A 135 0.07 -9.05 -18.22
C ARG A 135 -1.22 -8.24 -18.02
N LYS A 136 -1.91 -8.43 -16.89
CA LYS A 136 -3.06 -7.60 -16.48
C LYS A 136 -2.67 -6.13 -16.38
N ALA A 137 -1.53 -5.81 -15.76
CA ALA A 137 -1.00 -4.45 -15.68
C ALA A 137 -0.73 -3.86 -17.08
N MET A 138 -0.05 -4.59 -17.98
CA MET A 138 0.17 -4.14 -19.36
C MET A 138 -1.13 -3.90 -20.14
N ARG A 139 -2.14 -4.76 -19.95
CA ARG A 139 -3.47 -4.54 -20.54
C ARG A 139 -4.11 -3.23 -20.07
N LEU A 140 -3.90 -2.86 -18.81
CA LEU A 140 -4.38 -1.59 -18.26
C LEU A 140 -3.55 -0.40 -18.75
N MET A 141 -2.24 -0.56 -18.94
CA MET A 141 -1.40 0.43 -19.64
C MET A 141 -1.91 0.68 -21.07
N ASP A 142 -2.28 -0.38 -21.81
CA ASP A 142 -2.87 -0.26 -23.14
C ASP A 142 -4.22 0.46 -23.14
N LEU A 143 -5.04 0.23 -22.09
CA LEU A 143 -6.29 0.94 -21.89
C LEU A 143 -6.04 2.44 -21.70
N ALA A 144 -5.08 2.80 -20.85
CA ALA A 144 -4.69 4.18 -20.58
C ALA A 144 -4.27 4.88 -21.87
N ASP A 145 -3.38 4.26 -22.65
CA ASP A 145 -2.89 4.78 -23.93
C ASP A 145 -3.97 4.88 -25.00
N ARG A 146 -4.96 3.98 -25.00
CA ARG A 146 -6.05 4.00 -25.99
C ARG A 146 -6.98 5.18 -25.77
N PHE A 147 -7.28 5.48 -24.52
CA PHE A 147 -8.25 6.52 -24.16
C PHE A 147 -7.60 7.85 -23.75
N GLY A 148 -6.27 7.92 -23.69
CA GLY A 148 -5.54 9.12 -23.33
C GLY A 148 -5.64 9.47 -21.84
N TYR A 149 -5.86 8.48 -20.98
CA TYR A 149 -5.96 8.69 -19.53
C TYR A 149 -4.59 8.55 -18.86
N PRO A 150 -4.24 9.38 -17.86
CA PRO A 150 -3.02 9.17 -17.08
C PRO A 150 -3.03 7.79 -16.41
N PHE A 151 -1.83 7.23 -16.28
CA PHE A 151 -1.60 5.94 -15.65
C PHE A 151 -0.91 6.13 -14.29
N LEU A 152 -1.49 5.58 -13.22
CA LEU A 152 -0.93 5.64 -11.87
C LEU A 152 -0.61 4.22 -11.40
N SER A 153 0.61 4.00 -10.92
CA SER A 153 1.02 2.72 -10.33
C SER A 153 1.37 2.84 -8.85
N PHE A 154 0.84 1.91 -8.04
CA PHE A 154 1.13 1.79 -6.61
C PHE A 154 1.99 0.55 -6.34
N ILE A 155 3.20 0.80 -5.85
CA ILE A 155 4.23 -0.22 -5.63
C ILE A 155 4.26 -0.59 -4.15
N ASP A 156 3.90 -1.83 -3.84
CA ASP A 156 3.99 -2.42 -2.50
C ASP A 156 4.14 -3.95 -2.60
N THR A 157 5.35 -4.38 -2.95
CA THR A 157 5.65 -5.80 -3.14
C THR A 157 7.03 -6.14 -2.56
N PRO A 158 7.19 -7.31 -1.92
CA PRO A 158 8.52 -7.84 -1.61
C PRO A 158 9.23 -8.36 -2.87
N GLY A 159 8.51 -8.55 -3.98
CA GLY A 159 9.04 -8.93 -5.28
C GLY A 159 8.07 -9.80 -6.09
N ALA A 160 8.45 -10.11 -7.32
CA ALA A 160 7.75 -11.09 -8.15
C ALA A 160 7.71 -12.47 -7.47
N TYR A 161 6.63 -13.23 -7.64
CA TYR A 161 6.51 -14.55 -7.03
C TYR A 161 7.57 -15.53 -7.58
N PRO A 162 8.47 -16.08 -6.72
CA PRO A 162 9.61 -16.89 -7.17
C PRO A 162 9.27 -18.39 -7.16
N GLY A 163 8.23 -18.79 -7.89
CA GLY A 163 7.76 -20.18 -7.93
C GLY A 163 7.92 -20.85 -9.29
N VAL A 164 7.99 -22.19 -9.31
CA VAL A 164 8.12 -23.00 -10.54
C VAL A 164 7.04 -22.65 -11.56
N SER A 165 5.80 -22.51 -11.10
CA SER A 165 4.68 -22.20 -12.00
C SER A 165 4.82 -20.79 -12.62
N ALA A 166 5.42 -19.83 -11.92
CA ALA A 166 5.69 -18.50 -12.46
C ALA A 166 6.78 -18.55 -13.55
N GLU A 167 7.82 -19.36 -13.33
CA GLU A 167 8.88 -19.57 -14.32
C GLU A 167 8.36 -20.28 -15.58
N GLU A 168 7.55 -21.34 -15.44
CA GLU A 168 6.89 -22.03 -16.56
C GLU A 168 6.02 -21.10 -17.40
N ARG A 169 5.45 -20.06 -16.77
CA ARG A 169 4.64 -19.02 -17.42
C ARG A 169 5.43 -17.79 -17.86
N GLY A 170 6.75 -17.80 -17.70
CA GLY A 170 7.68 -16.81 -18.24
C GLY A 170 7.81 -15.52 -17.42
N GLN A 171 7.90 -15.61 -16.08
CA GLN A 171 8.03 -14.46 -15.18
C GLN A 171 9.04 -13.41 -15.65
N ALA A 172 10.29 -13.81 -15.89
CA ALA A 172 11.33 -12.89 -16.36
C ALA A 172 10.98 -12.21 -17.71
N TRP A 173 10.40 -12.96 -18.64
CA TRP A 173 10.01 -12.44 -19.95
C TRP A 173 8.86 -11.44 -19.85
N VAL A 174 7.85 -11.73 -19.04
CA VAL A 174 6.71 -10.83 -18.85
C VAL A 174 7.12 -9.55 -18.11
N ILE A 175 8.01 -9.63 -17.12
CA ILE A 175 8.57 -8.44 -16.46
C ILE A 175 9.31 -7.57 -17.48
N ALA A 176 10.16 -8.17 -18.31
CA ALA A 176 10.87 -7.44 -19.37
C ALA A 176 9.90 -6.75 -20.35
N GLN A 177 8.82 -7.44 -20.75
CA GLN A 177 7.77 -6.84 -21.58
C GLN A 177 7.03 -5.70 -20.87
N SER A 178 6.76 -5.83 -19.57
CA SER A 178 6.09 -4.78 -18.79
C SER A 178 6.94 -3.51 -18.75
N ILE A 179 8.25 -3.64 -18.49
CA ILE A 179 9.19 -2.51 -18.52
C ILE A 179 9.23 -1.88 -19.91
N GLN A 180 9.37 -2.71 -20.96
CA GLN A 180 9.36 -2.22 -22.34
C GLN A 180 8.05 -1.49 -22.65
N ARG A 181 6.91 -2.02 -22.20
CA ARG A 181 5.60 -1.45 -22.46
C ARG A 181 5.41 -0.11 -21.76
N MET A 182 5.78 -0.04 -20.48
CA MET A 182 5.68 1.18 -19.68
C MET A 182 6.56 2.29 -20.24
N SER A 183 7.77 1.97 -20.71
CA SER A 183 8.67 2.95 -21.36
C SER A 183 8.12 3.57 -22.66
N ARG A 184 7.10 2.94 -23.25
CA ARG A 184 6.45 3.37 -24.49
C ARG A 184 5.05 3.95 -24.28
N LEU A 185 4.63 4.15 -23.03
CA LEU A 185 3.38 4.85 -22.72
C LEU A 185 3.42 6.26 -23.33
N ARG A 186 2.30 6.67 -23.92
CA ARG A 186 2.11 7.99 -24.55
C ARG A 186 1.38 8.95 -23.63
N VAL A 187 0.72 8.43 -22.59
CA VAL A 187 0.08 9.18 -21.52
C VAL A 187 1.03 9.42 -20.34
N PRO A 188 0.78 10.45 -19.51
CA PRO A 188 1.54 10.63 -18.27
C PRO A 188 1.45 9.38 -17.38
N ALA A 189 2.60 8.92 -16.88
CA ALA A 189 2.70 7.77 -15.98
C ALA A 189 3.37 8.20 -14.67
N ILE A 190 2.75 7.90 -13.52
CA ILE A 190 3.29 8.20 -12.19
C ILE A 190 3.35 6.90 -11.39
N ALA A 191 4.51 6.61 -10.81
CA ALA A 191 4.72 5.46 -9.94
C ALA A 191 4.95 5.94 -8.49
N LEU A 192 4.20 5.38 -7.55
CA LEU A 192 4.29 5.68 -6.12
C LEU A 192 4.66 4.42 -5.34
N ILE A 193 5.75 4.45 -4.59
CA ILE A 193 6.11 3.37 -3.66
C ILE A 193 5.34 3.58 -2.37
N LEU A 194 4.28 2.79 -2.18
CA LEU A 194 3.44 2.83 -0.98
C LEU A 194 4.07 2.06 0.16
N GLY A 195 4.72 0.93 -0.10
CA GLY A 195 5.34 0.09 0.93
C GLY A 195 6.71 -0.40 0.50
N GLU A 196 6.79 -1.68 0.13
CA GLU A 196 8.03 -2.26 -0.35
C GLU A 196 8.20 -2.08 -1.86
N GLY A 197 9.39 -1.68 -2.30
CA GLY A 197 9.80 -1.65 -3.71
C GLY A 197 10.74 -2.81 -4.03
N GLY A 198 10.24 -4.04 -3.92
CA GLY A 198 11.05 -5.25 -4.06
C GLY A 198 11.37 -5.59 -5.51
N SER A 199 12.63 -5.44 -5.91
CA SER A 199 13.17 -5.91 -7.20
C SER A 199 12.50 -5.28 -8.44
N GLY A 200 12.67 -5.93 -9.61
CA GLY A 200 12.25 -5.46 -10.95
C GLY A 200 10.77 -5.59 -11.29
#